data_AF-A0A7G3G5P6-F1
#
_entry.id   AF-A0A7G3G5P6-F1
#
_cell.length_a   1.000
_cell.length_b   1.000
_cell.length_c   1.000
_cell.angle_alpha   90.00
_cell.angle_beta   90.00
_cell.angle_gamma   90.00
#
_symmetry.space_group_name_H-M   'P 1'
#
loop_
_entity.id
_entity.type
_entity.pdbx_description
1 polymer ?
#
loop_
_entity_poly.entity_id
_entity_poly.type
_entity_poly.pdbx_seq_one_letter_code
_entity_poly.pdbx_strand_id
1 'polypeptide(L)'
;MVSFRSASTYLAIKLAVKNQQYTGEVQGILTYQQGKVLRLQEWLHGQNETLLGSYGYSDSSNDIPLLSAVCLAYVVNPDQRLKQYANQQGWEMVCWKNVK
;
A
#
# COMPACT_ATOMS: atom_id res chain seq x y z
N MET A 1 -18.93 3.07 7.85
CA MET A 1 -17.93 4.10 7.48
C MET A 1 -16.61 3.65 8.09
N VAL A 2 -15.57 3.41 7.28
CA VAL A 2 -14.23 3.14 7.82
C VAL A 2 -13.69 4.48 8.31
N SER A 3 -13.53 4.64 9.62
CA SER A 3 -12.92 5.84 10.19
C SER A 3 -11.41 5.63 10.20
N PHE A 4 -10.71 6.35 9.33
CA PHE A 4 -9.25 6.40 9.35
C PHE A 4 -8.83 7.37 10.45
N ARG A 5 -7.95 6.93 11.35
CA ARG A 5 -7.39 7.81 12.38
C ARG A 5 -6.41 8.78 11.71
N SER A 6 -6.88 9.98 11.42
CA SER A 6 -6.12 11.14 10.91
C SER A 6 -5.54 11.05 9.49
N ALA A 7 -5.78 9.98 8.73
CA ALA A 7 -5.35 9.94 7.32
C ALA A 7 -6.26 10.82 6.45
N SER A 8 -5.66 11.72 5.65
CA SER A 8 -6.40 12.63 4.77
C SER A 8 -6.85 11.98 3.45
N THR A 9 -6.27 10.84 3.07
CA THR A 9 -6.52 10.17 1.80
C THR A 9 -6.45 8.65 1.92
N TYR A 10 -7.02 7.94 0.95
CA TYR A 10 -6.91 6.50 0.81
C TYR A 10 -6.92 6.10 -0.67
N LEU A 11 -6.20 5.02 -1.00
CA LEU A 11 -6.27 4.35 -2.29
C LEU A 11 -6.67 2.89 -2.03
N ALA A 12 -7.81 2.48 -2.57
CA ALA A 12 -8.35 1.15 -2.39
C ALA A 12 -8.87 0.60 -3.73
N ILE A 13 -9.11 -0.71 -3.78
CA ILE A 13 -9.79 -1.36 -4.89
C ILE A 13 -11.19 -0.74 -5.01
N LYS A 14 -11.51 -0.24 -6.20
CA LYS A 14 -12.84 0.29 -6.51
C LYS A 14 -13.70 -0.83 -7.07
N LEU A 15 -14.87 -1.03 -6.48
CA LEU A 15 -15.87 -1.96 -6.99
C LEU A 15 -16.89 -1.20 -7.83
N ALA A 16 -17.36 -1.83 -8.90
CA ALA A 16 -18.40 -1.27 -9.73
C ALA A 16 -19.74 -1.25 -8.98
N VAL A 17 -20.44 -0.13 -9.16
CA VAL A 17 -21.75 0.12 -8.57
C VAL A 17 -22.75 0.40 -9.69
N LYS A 18 -23.85 -0.34 -9.69
CA LYS A 18 -24.99 -0.12 -10.59
C LYS A 18 -26.26 -0.12 -9.76
N ASN A 19 -27.15 0.86 -9.98
CA ASN A 19 -28.39 0.99 -9.20
C ASN A 19 -28.16 0.96 -7.68
N GLN A 20 -27.10 1.65 -7.21
CA GLN A 20 -26.69 1.69 -5.80
C GLN A 20 -26.29 0.33 -5.18
N GLN A 21 -26.06 -0.70 -6.01
CA GLN A 21 -25.62 -2.02 -5.57
C GLN A 21 -24.25 -2.35 -6.16
N TYR A 22 -23.40 -3.01 -5.37
CA TYR A 22 -22.13 -3.54 -5.87
C TYR A 22 -22.40 -4.67 -6.86
N THR A 23 -21.75 -4.62 -8.02
CA THR A 23 -21.91 -5.66 -9.04
C THR A 23 -21.00 -6.87 -8.82
N GLY A 24 -20.01 -6.74 -7.93
CA GLY A 24 -18.92 -7.71 -7.75
C GLY A 24 -17.76 -7.54 -8.71
N GLU A 25 -17.91 -6.68 -9.72
CA GLU A 25 -16.83 -6.34 -10.66
C GLU A 25 -15.91 -5.27 -10.09
N VAL A 26 -14.65 -5.30 -10.53
CA VAL A 26 -13.63 -4.31 -10.18
C VAL A 26 -13.63 -3.20 -11.24
N GLN A 27 -13.37 -1.97 -10.81
CA GLN A 27 -13.16 -0.83 -11.70
C GLN A 27 -11.69 -0.42 -11.76
N GLY A 28 -11.17 -0.29 -12.98
CA GLY A 28 -9.84 0.24 -13.25
C GLY A 28 -8.71 -0.65 -12.74
N ILE A 29 -7.56 -0.03 -12.45
CA ILE A 29 -6.39 -0.75 -11.94
C ILE A 29 -6.60 -1.11 -10.47
N LEU A 30 -6.38 -2.38 -10.14
CA LEU A 30 -6.42 -2.87 -8.77
C LEU A 30 -5.31 -2.25 -7.94
N THR A 31 -5.62 -1.78 -6.74
CA THR A 31 -4.61 -1.42 -5.72
C THR A 31 -4.03 -2.69 -5.08
N TYR A 32 -3.44 -3.56 -5.91
CA TYR A 32 -2.87 -4.85 -5.53
C TYR A 32 -1.54 -5.09 -6.26
N GLN A 33 -0.50 -5.52 -5.54
CA GLN A 33 0.85 -5.71 -6.07
C GLN A 33 1.34 -4.50 -6.89
N GLN A 34 1.79 -4.69 -8.13
CA GLN A 34 2.24 -3.62 -9.01
C GLN A 34 1.16 -2.55 -9.23
N GLY A 35 -0.11 -2.94 -9.19
CA GLY A 35 -1.22 -1.99 -9.31
C GLY A 35 -1.29 -0.99 -8.16
N LYS A 36 -0.76 -1.30 -6.97
CA LYS A 36 -0.58 -0.30 -5.89
C LYS A 36 0.34 0.84 -6.33
N VAL A 37 1.45 0.51 -6.98
CA VAL A 37 2.43 1.49 -7.47
C VAL A 37 1.82 2.35 -8.57
N LEU A 38 1.14 1.74 -9.53
CA LEU A 38 0.48 2.47 -10.62
C LEU A 38 -0.58 3.45 -10.08
N ARG A 39 -1.43 2.99 -9.17
CA ARG A 39 -2.47 3.82 -8.54
C ARG A 39 -1.87 4.94 -7.69
N LEU A 40 -0.74 4.69 -7.02
CA LEU A 40 -0.01 5.71 -6.26
C LEU A 40 0.59 6.77 -7.18
N GLN A 41 1.23 6.37 -8.28
CA GLN A 41 1.80 7.28 -9.28
C GLN A 41 0.71 8.16 -9.93
N GLU A 42 -0.43 7.56 -10.31
CA GLU A 42 -1.59 8.30 -10.81
C GLU A 42 -2.07 9.36 -9.81
N TRP A 43 -2.13 9.01 -8.53
CA TRP A 43 -2.54 9.95 -7.49
C TRP A 43 -1.50 11.07 -7.29
N LEU A 44 -0.21 10.74 -7.19
CA LEU A 44 0.88 11.70 -7.03
C LEU A 44 0.94 12.71 -8.18
N HIS A 45 0.79 12.25 -9.42
CA HIS A 45 0.72 13.14 -10.58
C HIS A 45 -0.43 14.15 -10.47
N GLY A 46 -1.60 13.71 -9.98
CA GLY A 46 -2.74 14.60 -9.75
C GLY A 46 -2.55 15.59 -8.59
N GLN A 47 -1.61 15.32 -7.67
CA GLN A 47 -1.26 16.22 -6.57
C GLN A 47 -0.02 17.08 -6.85
N ASN A 48 0.67 16.86 -7.98
CA ASN A 48 1.99 17.44 -8.26
C ASN A 48 3.03 17.12 -7.16
N GLU A 49 2.97 15.90 -6.62
CA GLU A 49 3.81 15.39 -5.54
C GLU A 49 4.77 14.30 -6.04
N THR A 50 5.82 14.01 -5.27
CA THR A 50 6.78 12.94 -5.58
C THR A 50 6.95 11.97 -4.41
N LEU A 51 7.66 10.85 -4.64
CA LEU A 51 8.03 9.91 -3.58
C LEU A 51 9.28 10.33 -2.81
N LEU A 52 9.87 11.50 -3.07
CA LEU A 52 11.06 11.94 -2.36
C LEU A 52 10.76 12.11 -0.87
N GLY A 53 11.54 11.43 -0.02
CA GLY A 53 11.31 11.44 1.43
C GLY A 53 10.10 10.61 1.89
N SER A 54 9.55 9.76 1.00
CA SER A 54 8.42 8.89 1.34
C SER A 54 8.83 7.73 2.25
N TYR A 55 7.88 7.35 3.12
CA TYR A 55 7.96 6.20 3.99
C TYR A 55 6.90 5.18 3.57
N GLY A 56 7.27 3.91 3.43
CA GLY A 56 6.35 2.82 3.13
C GLY A 56 6.37 1.79 4.24
N TYR A 57 5.19 1.31 4.64
CA TYR A 57 5.01 0.30 5.68
C TYR A 57 4.13 -0.83 5.15
N SER A 58 4.54 -2.08 5.33
CA SER A 58 3.68 -3.23 5.03
C SER A 58 4.12 -4.50 5.76
N ASP A 59 3.15 -5.38 6.01
CA ASP A 59 3.29 -6.73 6.54
C ASP A 59 3.23 -7.82 5.46
N SER A 60 2.81 -7.48 4.23
CA SER A 60 2.53 -8.45 3.18
C SER A 60 3.53 -8.39 2.03
N SER A 61 3.96 -9.54 1.55
CA SER A 61 4.78 -9.70 0.35
C SER A 61 4.12 -9.18 -0.92
N ASN A 62 2.80 -8.99 -0.93
CA ASN A 62 2.11 -8.30 -2.00
C ASN A 62 2.61 -6.86 -2.20
N ASP A 63 3.23 -6.27 -1.18
CA ASP A 63 3.65 -4.87 -1.20
C ASP A 63 5.12 -4.69 -1.47
N ILE A 64 5.85 -5.75 -1.83
CA ILE A 64 7.23 -5.64 -2.32
C ILE A 64 7.35 -4.56 -3.41
N PRO A 65 6.49 -4.51 -4.45
CA PRO A 65 6.58 -3.44 -5.45
C PRO A 65 6.41 -2.03 -4.88
N LEU A 66 5.52 -1.86 -3.89
CA LEU A 66 5.27 -0.57 -3.25
C LEU A 66 6.46 -0.17 -2.37
N LEU A 67 6.97 -1.09 -1.55
CA LEU A 67 8.12 -0.88 -0.69
C LEU A 67 9.40 -0.63 -1.50
N SER A 68 9.54 -1.23 -2.67
CA SER A 68 10.65 -0.95 -3.59
C SER A 68 10.56 0.43 -4.26
N ALA A 69 9.40 1.08 -4.26
CA ALA A 69 9.20 2.38 -4.91
C ALA A 69 9.44 3.58 -3.97
N VAL A 70 9.24 3.40 -2.67
CA VAL A 70 9.40 4.47 -1.67
C VAL A 70 10.87 4.70 -1.31
N CYS A 71 11.19 5.85 -0.70
CA CYS A 71 12.55 6.14 -0.25
C CYS A 71 12.96 5.31 0.98
N LEU A 72 12.04 5.14 1.93
CA LEU A 72 12.30 4.46 3.18
C LEU A 72 11.26 3.35 3.41
N ALA A 73 11.68 2.11 3.21
CA ALA A 73 10.83 0.94 3.37
C ALA A 73 10.97 0.34 4.78
N TYR A 74 9.84 0.15 5.45
CA TYR A 74 9.72 -0.48 6.76
C TYR A 74 8.80 -1.70 6.66
N VAL A 75 9.35 -2.84 7.06
CA VAL A 75 8.66 -4.12 7.00
C VAL A 75 8.09 -4.45 8.37
N VAL A 76 6.78 -4.41 8.53
CA VAL A 76 6.10 -4.47 9.83
C VAL A 76 5.48 -5.84 10.02
N ASN A 77 5.89 -6.61 11.03
CA ASN A 77 5.33 -7.95 11.31
C ASN A 77 5.16 -8.86 10.05
N PRO A 78 6.21 -9.07 9.23
CA PRO A 78 6.06 -9.59 7.87
C PRO A 78 5.64 -11.05 7.75
N ASP A 79 4.98 -11.37 6.62
CA ASP A 79 4.92 -12.75 6.12
C ASP A 79 6.31 -13.30 5.76
N GLN A 80 6.42 -14.62 5.61
CA GLN A 80 7.71 -15.29 5.38
C GLN A 80 8.42 -14.80 4.10
N ARG A 81 7.65 -14.52 3.03
CA ARG A 81 8.19 -14.11 1.74
C ARG A 81 8.72 -12.69 1.82
N LEU A 82 7.98 -11.78 2.44
CA LEU A 82 8.43 -10.41 2.67
C LEU A 82 9.66 -10.38 3.57
N LYS A 83 9.69 -11.20 4.63
CA LYS A 83 10.84 -11.32 5.53
C LYS A 83 12.12 -11.74 4.78
N GLN A 84 12.02 -12.74 3.91
CA GLN A 84 13.17 -13.19 3.10
C GLN A 84 13.66 -12.08 2.16
N TYR A 85 12.73 -11.40 1.49
CA TYR A 85 13.07 -10.29 0.59
C TYR A 85 13.70 -9.11 1.34
N ALA A 86 13.12 -8.72 2.48
CA ALA A 86 13.61 -7.65 3.33
C ALA A 86 15.06 -7.89 3.79
N ASN A 87 15.37 -9.11 4.22
CA ASN A 87 16.73 -9.51 4.59
C ASN A 87 17.73 -9.35 3.43
N GLN A 88 17.31 -9.67 2.20
CA GLN A 88 18.16 -9.54 1.01
C GLN A 88 18.40 -8.08 0.63
N GLN A 89 17.39 -7.22 0.79
CA GLN A 89 17.48 -5.79 0.46
C GLN A 89 18.02 -4.92 1.60
N GLY A 90 18.24 -5.50 2.79
CA GLY A 90 18.65 -4.75 3.98
C GLY A 90 17.56 -3.79 4.49
N TRP A 91 16.28 -4.08 4.23
CA TRP A 91 15.18 -3.25 4.71
C TRP A 91 14.98 -3.40 6.22
N GLU A 92 14.61 -2.30 6.87
CA GLU A 92 14.35 -2.30 8.30
C GLU A 92 13.07 -3.09 8.60
N MET A 93 13.17 -4.00 9.58
CA MET A 93 12.04 -4.79 10.07
C MET A 93 11.63 -4.32 11.46
N VAL A 94 10.33 -4.08 11.64
CA VAL A 94 9.76 -3.59 12.89
C VAL A 94 8.68 -4.54 13.39
N CYS A 95 8.74 -4.85 14.68
CA CYS A 95 7.73 -5.68 15.34
C CYS A 95 6.81 -4.79 16.16
N TRP A 96 5.62 -4.49 15.63
CA TRP A 96 4.62 -3.69 16.34
C TRP A 96 3.65 -4.58 17.09
N LYS A 97 3.39 -4.24 18.34
CA LYS A 97 2.39 -4.90 19.17
C LYS A 97 1.42 -3.86 19.67
N ASN A 98 0.14 -4.20 19.73
CA ASN A 98 -0.79 -3.37 20.45
C ASN A 98 -0.41 -3.38 21.93
N VAL A 99 -0.08 -2.20 22.45
CA VAL A 99 -0.04 -1.99 23.89
C VAL A 99 -1.50 -1.86 24.32
N LYS A 100 -1.93 -2.76 25.22
CA LYS A 100 -3.27 -2.69 25.82
C LYS A 100 -3.38 -1.47 26.71
#